data_AF-A0A7U9S5F3-F1
#
_entry.id   AF-A0A7U9S5F3-F1
#
_cell.length_a   1.000
_cell.length_b   1.000
_cell.length_c   1.000
_cell.angle_alpha   90.00
_cell.angle_beta   90.00
_cell.angle_gamma   90.00
#
_symmetry.space_group_name_H-M   'P 1'
#
loop_
_entity.id
_entity.type
_entity.pdbx_description
1 polymer ?
#
loop_
_entity_poly.entity_id
_entity_poly.type
_entity_poly.pdbx_seq_one_letter_code
_entity_poly.pdbx_strand_id
1 'polypeptide(L)'
;MAAKLAYQSSKWEKERQNNEKRYKECNGKYAAQTNMESVIKRGLAKSPDSRDYVRYYSLFSLSYKILAGRTYLRNNSDSQVIHYTYLSGIAAIFAYLFDIAHPAVNRDKTDQENMVRDFSYGLLELFAVQNYLPQCLSSLEHPYVQMLLGNFEKAVELLPTTLSEYDAAQPYAVLMSDAGRLAVQAMAEKDERTLNNLLVQHIKNERKWPVGYSIFVDAYSIAYIKLARLNNMNCGLDVIEVPKMFFDDAACKIDISEIKLPFFDDAVEQLKKLGIFWP
;
A
#
# COMPACT_ATOMS: atom_id res chain seq x y z
N MET A 1 -8.52 6.88 -29.42
CA MET A 1 -7.44 7.49 -28.61
C MET A 1 -8.03 7.83 -27.25
N ALA A 2 -7.50 7.26 -26.16
CA ALA A 2 -7.90 7.69 -24.82
C ALA A 2 -7.47 9.15 -24.62
N ALA A 3 -8.35 10.00 -24.11
CA ALA A 3 -8.02 11.39 -23.80
C ALA A 3 -6.81 11.40 -22.84
N LYS A 4 -5.71 12.06 -23.26
CA LYS A 4 -4.49 12.21 -22.44
C LYS A 4 -4.87 12.87 -21.12
N LEU A 5 -4.59 12.19 -20.01
CA LEU A 5 -4.86 12.73 -18.68
C LEU A 5 -3.97 13.96 -18.44
N ALA A 6 -4.50 15.00 -17.82
CA ALA A 6 -3.67 16.12 -17.38
C ALA A 6 -2.56 15.61 -16.44
N TYR A 7 -1.33 16.11 -16.59
CA TYR A 7 -0.20 15.65 -15.78
C TYR A 7 -0.51 15.75 -14.28
N GLN A 8 -1.03 16.90 -13.82
CA GLN A 8 -1.45 17.11 -12.43
C GLN A 8 -2.88 17.66 -12.35
N SER A 9 -3.56 17.43 -11.22
CA SER A 9 -4.86 18.05 -10.94
C SER A 9 -4.72 19.52 -10.55
N SER A 10 -5.76 20.33 -10.75
CA SER A 10 -5.79 21.73 -10.28
C SER A 10 -5.73 21.86 -8.76
N LYS A 11 -6.06 20.79 -8.02
CA LYS A 11 -6.00 20.74 -6.55
C LYS A 11 -4.56 20.62 -6.03
N TRP A 12 -3.64 20.11 -6.84
CA TRP A 12 -2.28 19.77 -6.43
C TRP A 12 -1.54 20.94 -5.76
N GLU A 13 -1.57 22.11 -6.38
CA GLU A 13 -0.85 23.29 -5.87
C GLU A 13 -1.42 23.77 -4.54
N LYS A 14 -2.75 23.70 -4.36
CA LYS A 14 -3.39 24.04 -3.09
C LYS A 14 -2.96 23.08 -1.97
N GLU A 15 -2.87 21.78 -2.27
CA GLU A 15 -2.41 20.77 -1.31
C GLU A 15 -0.94 20.99 -0.95
N ARG A 16 -0.09 21.27 -1.94
CA ARG A 16 1.32 21.59 -1.74
C ARG A 16 1.49 22.76 -0.79
N GLN A 17 0.81 23.87 -1.04
CA GLN A 17 0.87 25.07 -0.20
C GLN A 17 0.35 24.80 1.23
N ASN A 18 -0.76 24.08 1.37
CA ASN A 18 -1.30 23.69 2.67
C ASN A 18 -0.34 22.80 3.45
N ASN A 19 0.28 21.83 2.79
CA ASN A 19 1.27 20.93 3.36
C ASN A 19 2.52 21.69 3.81
N GLU A 20 3.01 22.61 2.98
CA GLU A 20 4.18 23.45 3.29
C GLU A 20 3.90 24.37 4.50
N LYS A 21 2.73 25.00 4.53
CA LYS A 21 2.30 25.84 5.66
C LYS A 21 2.29 25.03 6.97
N ARG A 22 1.60 23.88 6.99
CA ARG A 22 1.53 23.01 8.17
C ARG A 22 2.90 22.50 8.60
N TYR A 23 3.77 22.16 7.65
CA TYR A 23 5.12 21.71 7.94
C TYR A 23 5.95 22.79 8.67
N LYS A 24 5.84 24.06 8.22
CA LYS A 24 6.48 25.20 8.88
C LYS A 24 5.89 25.48 10.27
N GLU A 25 4.56 25.47 10.39
CA GLU A 25 3.85 25.66 11.68
C GLU A 25 4.22 24.60 12.72
N CYS A 26 4.54 23.38 12.28
CA CYS A 26 4.98 22.28 13.13
C CYS A 26 6.52 22.15 13.24
N ASN A 27 7.27 23.24 13.05
CA ASN A 27 8.73 23.29 13.18
C ASN A 27 9.48 22.22 12.36
N GLY A 28 9.01 21.95 11.14
CA GLY A 28 9.65 20.99 10.25
C GLY A 28 9.36 19.52 10.59
N LYS A 29 8.30 19.25 11.35
CA LYS A 29 7.79 17.89 11.59
C LYS A 29 6.35 17.75 11.12
N TYR A 30 5.98 16.57 10.62
CA TYR A 30 4.59 16.25 10.33
C TYR A 30 3.90 15.67 11.57
N ALA A 31 2.62 15.99 11.78
CA ALA A 31 1.83 15.41 12.88
C ALA A 31 1.85 13.86 12.92
N ALA A 32 1.93 13.20 11.74
CA ALA A 32 2.07 11.75 11.65
C ALA A 32 3.37 11.25 12.31
N GLN A 33 4.49 11.98 12.16
CA GLN A 33 5.76 11.64 12.83
C GLN A 33 5.61 11.76 14.35
N THR A 34 5.06 12.87 14.85
CA THR A 34 4.84 13.08 16.29
C THR A 34 3.95 11.99 16.90
N ASN A 35 2.89 11.61 16.19
CA ASN A 35 1.98 10.55 16.64
C ASN A 35 2.69 9.19 16.69
N MET A 36 3.49 8.85 15.67
CA MET A 36 4.30 7.63 15.67
C MET A 36 5.32 7.63 16.81
N GLU A 37 6.07 8.71 17.01
CA GLU A 37 7.04 8.85 18.11
C GLU A 37 6.36 8.57 19.48
N SER A 38 5.15 9.10 19.69
CA SER A 38 4.35 8.86 20.90
C SER A 38 3.91 7.41 21.07
N VAL A 39 3.47 6.76 19.98
CA VAL A 39 3.07 5.34 19.97
C VAL A 39 4.27 4.44 20.24
N ILE A 40 5.40 4.70 19.60
CA ILE A 40 6.65 3.96 19.79
C ILE A 40 7.09 4.07 21.26
N LYS A 41 7.09 5.27 21.84
CA LYS A 41 7.42 5.46 23.25
C LYS A 41 6.52 4.64 24.19
N ARG A 42 5.21 4.59 23.91
CA ARG A 42 4.27 3.75 24.69
C ARG A 42 4.51 2.25 24.48
N GLY A 43 4.85 1.82 23.28
CA GLY A 43 5.15 0.42 22.96
C GLY A 43 6.44 -0.08 23.61
N LEU A 44 7.47 0.77 23.70
CA LEU A 44 8.73 0.47 24.38
C LEU A 44 8.56 0.25 25.89
N ALA A 45 7.52 0.84 26.51
CA ALA A 45 7.20 0.61 27.91
C ALA A 45 6.52 -0.75 28.18
N LYS A 46 6.22 -1.53 27.13
CA LYS A 46 5.61 -2.86 27.23
C LYS A 46 6.62 -3.95 26.87
N SER A 47 6.49 -5.12 27.51
CA SER A 47 7.21 -6.33 27.09
C SER A 47 6.77 -6.76 25.68
N PRO A 48 7.65 -7.40 24.89
CA PRO A 48 7.33 -7.84 23.53
C PRO A 48 6.04 -8.65 23.42
N ASP A 49 5.76 -9.56 24.36
CA ASP A 49 4.57 -10.42 24.35
C ASP A 49 3.26 -9.68 24.70
N SER A 50 3.35 -8.46 25.25
CA SER A 50 2.19 -7.65 25.67
C SER A 50 1.92 -6.46 24.75
N ARG A 51 2.63 -6.36 23.62
CA ARG A 51 2.45 -5.30 22.63
C ARG A 51 1.26 -5.62 21.72
N ASP A 52 0.53 -4.57 21.39
CA ASP A 52 -0.61 -4.63 20.48
C ASP A 52 -0.10 -4.39 19.04
N TYR A 53 0.52 -5.43 18.46
CA TYR A 53 1.18 -5.34 17.15
C TYR A 53 0.19 -4.98 16.04
N VAL A 54 -1.04 -5.52 16.08
CA VAL A 54 -2.10 -5.18 15.12
C VAL A 54 -2.32 -3.66 15.12
N ARG A 55 -2.59 -3.07 16.28
CA ARG A 55 -2.84 -1.62 16.38
C ARG A 55 -1.63 -0.79 16.01
N TYR A 56 -0.43 -1.20 16.43
CA TYR A 56 0.79 -0.46 16.11
C TYR A 56 1.06 -0.45 14.61
N TYR A 57 0.98 -1.61 13.96
CA TYR A 57 1.29 -1.72 12.54
C TYR A 57 0.19 -1.15 11.63
N SER A 58 -1.09 -1.24 12.00
CA SER A 58 -2.15 -0.48 11.30
C SER A 58 -1.90 1.03 11.37
N LEU A 59 -1.48 1.55 12.53
CA LEU A 59 -1.15 2.98 12.67
C LEU A 59 0.10 3.37 11.90
N PHE A 60 1.15 2.54 11.93
CA PHE A 60 2.38 2.80 11.19
C PHE A 60 2.15 2.78 9.68
N SER A 61 1.36 1.83 9.17
CA SER A 61 0.95 1.77 7.76
C SER A 61 0.39 3.12 7.30
N LEU A 62 -0.70 3.56 7.93
CA LEU A 62 -1.34 4.84 7.61
C LEU A 62 -0.38 6.03 7.77
N SER A 63 0.42 6.04 8.84
CA SER A 63 1.33 7.16 9.12
C SER A 63 2.42 7.27 8.07
N TYR A 64 3.02 6.15 7.65
CA TYR A 64 4.04 6.14 6.61
C TYR A 64 3.44 6.47 5.23
N LYS A 65 2.24 5.99 4.89
CA LYS A 65 1.53 6.40 3.67
C LYS A 65 1.32 7.92 3.61
N ILE A 66 0.87 8.52 4.72
CA ILE A 66 0.73 9.98 4.83
C ILE A 66 2.08 10.68 4.65
N LEU A 67 3.16 10.13 5.23
CA LEU A 67 4.49 10.71 5.09
C LEU A 67 5.05 10.61 3.68
N ALA A 68 4.84 9.50 2.98
CA ALA A 68 5.19 9.36 1.57
C ALA A 68 4.52 10.46 0.74
N GLY A 69 3.19 10.59 0.86
CA GLY A 69 2.43 11.60 0.13
C GLY A 69 2.84 13.04 0.46
N ARG A 70 3.01 13.37 1.74
CA ARG A 70 3.41 14.73 2.18
C ARG A 70 4.84 15.08 1.77
N THR A 71 5.75 14.11 1.83
CA THR A 71 7.14 14.28 1.39
C THR A 71 7.18 14.55 -0.10
N TYR A 72 6.46 13.75 -0.88
CA TYR A 72 6.37 13.90 -2.34
C TYR A 72 5.72 15.23 -2.77
N LEU A 73 4.63 15.63 -2.11
CA LEU A 73 3.99 16.93 -2.32
C LEU A 73 4.98 18.09 -2.14
N ARG A 74 5.82 18.02 -1.10
CA ARG A 74 6.79 19.07 -0.78
C ARG A 74 7.95 19.09 -1.77
N ASN A 75 8.50 17.91 -2.08
CA ASN A 75 9.60 17.74 -3.00
C ASN A 75 9.39 16.44 -3.79
N ASN A 76 9.06 16.58 -5.07
CA ASN A 76 8.78 15.45 -5.96
C ASN A 76 10.02 14.63 -6.35
N SER A 77 11.20 15.02 -5.89
CA SER A 77 12.47 14.33 -6.10
C SER A 77 13.05 13.73 -4.82
N ASP A 78 12.33 13.83 -3.70
CA ASP A 78 12.77 13.31 -2.40
C ASP A 78 12.61 11.79 -2.35
N SER A 79 13.72 11.04 -2.35
CA SER A 79 13.72 9.57 -2.37
C SER A 79 13.17 8.96 -1.08
N GLN A 80 13.04 9.73 0.00
CA GLN A 80 12.43 9.25 1.24
C GLN A 80 10.97 8.81 1.04
N VAL A 81 10.32 9.25 -0.04
CA VAL A 81 9.02 8.75 -0.48
C VAL A 81 9.04 7.23 -0.67
N ILE A 82 10.09 6.68 -1.30
CA ILE A 82 10.26 5.23 -1.50
C ILE A 82 10.32 4.50 -0.15
N HIS A 83 11.10 5.03 0.80
CA HIS A 83 11.24 4.45 2.14
C HIS A 83 9.90 4.40 2.88
N TYR A 84 9.16 5.50 2.84
CA TYR A 84 7.86 5.56 3.50
C TYR A 84 6.81 4.67 2.81
N THR A 85 6.80 4.57 1.48
CA THR A 85 5.92 3.62 0.78
C THR A 85 6.24 2.17 1.16
N TYR A 86 7.52 1.81 1.25
CA TYR A 86 7.94 0.48 1.69
C TYR A 86 7.51 0.18 3.15
N LEU A 87 7.80 1.09 4.08
CA LEU A 87 7.44 0.93 5.49
C LEU A 87 5.92 0.87 5.69
N SER A 88 5.16 1.63 4.90
CA SER A 88 3.69 1.55 4.86
C SER A 88 3.23 0.14 4.48
N GLY A 89 3.77 -0.37 3.37
CA GLY A 89 3.46 -1.69 2.86
C GLY A 89 3.77 -2.80 3.87
N ILE A 90 4.99 -2.84 4.43
CA ILE A 90 5.35 -3.87 5.42
C ILE A 90 4.46 -3.78 6.65
N ALA A 91 4.17 -2.58 7.13
CA ALA A 91 3.33 -2.42 8.31
C ALA A 91 1.91 -2.96 8.05
N ALA A 92 1.33 -2.73 6.87
CA ALA A 92 0.05 -3.32 6.50
C ALA A 92 0.10 -4.87 6.49
N ILE A 93 1.19 -5.44 5.96
CA ILE A 93 1.39 -6.90 5.97
C ILE A 93 1.47 -7.44 7.40
N PHE A 94 2.32 -6.86 8.25
CA PHE A 94 2.46 -7.28 9.64
C PHE A 94 1.14 -7.16 10.41
N ALA A 95 0.42 -6.04 10.24
CA ALA A 95 -0.87 -5.83 10.88
C ALA A 95 -1.85 -6.95 10.54
N TYR A 96 -1.96 -7.31 9.25
CA TYR A 96 -2.82 -8.39 8.78
C TYR A 96 -2.38 -9.76 9.29
N LEU A 97 -1.08 -10.09 9.23
CA LEU A 97 -0.56 -11.39 9.67
C LEU A 97 -0.81 -11.62 11.17
N PHE A 98 -0.64 -10.60 12.01
CA PHE A 98 -0.99 -10.70 13.42
C PHE A 98 -2.50 -10.83 13.64
N ASP A 99 -3.29 -10.13 12.84
CA ASP A 99 -4.75 -10.12 12.96
C ASP A 99 -5.37 -11.46 12.61
N ILE A 100 -4.94 -12.11 11.52
CA ILE A 100 -5.43 -13.44 11.15
C ILE A 100 -4.97 -14.52 12.14
N ALA A 101 -3.79 -14.34 12.77
CA ALA A 101 -3.28 -15.28 13.76
C ALA A 101 -4.01 -15.15 15.11
N HIS A 102 -4.51 -13.95 15.43
CA HIS A 102 -5.33 -13.70 16.62
C HIS A 102 -6.51 -12.77 16.29
N PRO A 103 -7.57 -13.30 15.65
CA PRO A 103 -8.72 -12.50 15.27
C PRO A 103 -9.36 -11.85 16.50
N ALA A 104 -9.61 -10.54 16.41
CA ALA A 104 -10.26 -9.81 17.50
C ALA A 104 -11.72 -10.27 17.66
N VAL A 105 -12.10 -10.67 18.89
CA VAL A 105 -13.42 -11.26 19.20
C VAL A 105 -14.59 -10.27 19.00
N ASN A 106 -14.34 -8.96 19.03
CA ASN A 106 -15.36 -7.90 18.90
C ASN A 106 -14.86 -6.72 18.05
N ARG A 107 -14.28 -7.00 16.88
CA ARG A 107 -13.79 -5.92 16.03
C ARG A 107 -14.95 -5.14 15.41
N ASP A 108 -14.80 -3.82 15.39
CA ASP A 108 -15.71 -2.97 14.63
C ASP A 108 -15.64 -3.30 13.13
N LYS A 109 -16.78 -3.20 12.44
CA LYS A 109 -16.89 -3.48 11.00
C LYS A 109 -15.92 -2.64 10.19
N THR A 110 -15.81 -1.34 10.48
CA THR A 110 -14.94 -0.43 9.75
C THR A 110 -13.48 -0.79 9.96
N ASP A 111 -13.09 -1.17 11.18
CA ASP A 111 -11.72 -1.62 11.45
C ASP A 111 -11.37 -2.90 10.68
N GLN A 112 -12.31 -3.84 10.59
CA GLN A 112 -12.10 -5.08 9.83
C GLN A 112 -12.03 -4.81 8.32
N GLU A 113 -12.93 -3.98 7.78
CA GLU A 113 -12.94 -3.57 6.38
C GLU A 113 -11.65 -2.83 6.00
N ASN A 114 -11.17 -1.96 6.88
CA ASN A 114 -9.90 -1.26 6.68
C ASN A 114 -8.72 -2.24 6.71
N MET A 115 -8.71 -3.21 7.63
CA MET A 115 -7.63 -4.22 7.70
C MET A 115 -7.41 -4.95 6.37
N VAL A 116 -8.49 -5.47 5.76
CA VAL A 116 -8.38 -6.22 4.49
C VAL A 116 -8.03 -5.32 3.29
N ARG A 117 -8.52 -4.06 3.29
CA ARG A 117 -8.19 -3.07 2.26
C ARG A 117 -6.74 -2.59 2.36
N ASP A 118 -6.29 -2.30 3.58
CA ASP A 118 -4.93 -1.86 3.86
C ASP A 118 -3.94 -2.97 3.54
N PHE A 119 -4.27 -4.23 3.84
CA PHE A 119 -3.47 -5.37 3.41
C PHE A 119 -3.33 -5.43 1.88
N SER A 120 -4.45 -5.37 1.16
CA SER A 120 -4.46 -5.40 -0.31
C SER A 120 -3.65 -4.26 -0.92
N TYR A 121 -3.78 -3.05 -0.38
CA TYR A 121 -3.01 -1.89 -0.83
C TYR A 121 -1.54 -2.00 -0.44
N GLY A 122 -1.23 -2.54 0.75
CA GLY A 122 0.13 -2.78 1.23
C GLY A 122 0.92 -3.75 0.35
N LEU A 123 0.27 -4.79 -0.19
CA LEU A 123 0.87 -5.66 -1.21
C LEU A 123 1.32 -4.85 -2.44
N LEU A 124 0.48 -3.93 -2.90
CA LEU A 124 0.78 -3.07 -4.04
C LEU A 124 1.87 -2.05 -3.70
N GLU A 125 1.90 -1.50 -2.48
CA GLU A 125 2.98 -0.62 -2.02
C GLU A 125 4.34 -1.34 -2.02
N LEU A 126 4.40 -2.57 -1.51
CA LEU A 126 5.62 -3.37 -1.51
C LEU A 126 6.10 -3.68 -2.92
N PHE A 127 5.19 -4.14 -3.77
CA PHE A 127 5.54 -4.44 -5.15
C PHE A 127 5.93 -3.18 -5.94
N ALA A 128 5.23 -2.06 -5.71
CA ALA A 128 5.54 -0.77 -6.30
C ALA A 128 6.96 -0.30 -5.94
N VAL A 129 7.50 -0.68 -4.79
CA VAL A 129 8.89 -0.37 -4.42
C VAL A 129 9.85 -1.44 -4.93
N GLN A 130 9.67 -2.70 -4.55
CA GLN A 130 10.72 -3.71 -4.70
C GLN A 130 10.51 -4.71 -5.84
N ASN A 131 9.34 -4.71 -6.51
CA ASN A 131 8.95 -5.73 -7.49
C ASN A 131 8.97 -7.17 -6.94
N TYR A 132 8.88 -7.36 -5.62
CA TYR A 132 8.77 -8.68 -5.00
C TYR A 132 7.86 -8.62 -3.76
N LEU A 133 7.35 -9.77 -3.36
CA LEU A 133 6.60 -9.96 -2.12
C LEU A 133 7.36 -10.88 -1.15
N PRO A 134 7.27 -10.67 0.17
CA PRO A 134 7.82 -11.59 1.16
C PRO A 134 7.33 -13.03 0.95
N GLN A 135 8.23 -14.02 1.06
CA GLN A 135 7.93 -15.44 0.80
C GLN A 135 6.81 -15.98 1.70
N CYS A 136 6.68 -15.46 2.93
CA CYS A 136 5.61 -15.82 3.87
C CYS A 136 4.20 -15.56 3.32
N LEU A 137 4.05 -14.75 2.28
CA LEU A 137 2.78 -14.46 1.64
C LEU A 137 2.45 -15.42 0.50
N SER A 138 3.41 -16.19 0.00
CA SER A 138 3.27 -16.99 -1.24
C SER A 138 2.13 -18.01 -1.22
N SER A 139 1.78 -18.52 -0.04
CA SER A 139 0.70 -19.48 0.16
C SER A 139 -0.68 -18.86 0.34
N LEU A 140 -0.80 -17.52 0.39
CA LEU A 140 -2.10 -16.87 0.58
C LEU A 140 -2.95 -16.98 -0.69
N GLU A 141 -4.18 -17.47 -0.52
CA GLU A 141 -5.22 -17.50 -1.56
C GLU A 141 -5.82 -16.10 -1.77
N HIS A 142 -5.00 -15.19 -2.27
CA HIS A 142 -5.34 -13.80 -2.46
C HIS A 142 -5.04 -13.40 -3.92
N PRO A 143 -6.01 -12.88 -4.71
CA PRO A 143 -5.80 -12.56 -6.13
C PRO A 143 -4.59 -11.65 -6.37
N TYR A 144 -4.42 -10.57 -5.60
CA TYR A 144 -3.23 -9.72 -5.74
C TYR A 144 -1.93 -10.42 -5.39
N VAL A 145 -1.87 -11.27 -4.34
CA VAL A 145 -0.65 -12.02 -4.03
C VAL A 145 -0.26 -12.90 -5.23
N GLN A 146 -1.21 -13.70 -5.73
CA GLN A 146 -0.94 -14.61 -6.85
C GLN A 146 -0.57 -13.84 -8.12
N MET A 147 -1.26 -12.73 -8.42
CA MET A 147 -0.96 -11.87 -9.56
C MET A 147 0.46 -11.27 -9.48
N LEU A 148 0.84 -10.73 -8.32
CA LEU A 148 2.14 -10.09 -8.11
C LEU A 148 3.29 -11.11 -8.09
N LEU A 149 3.01 -12.38 -7.78
CA LEU A 149 3.96 -13.49 -7.93
C LEU A 149 4.03 -14.04 -9.37
N GLY A 150 3.23 -13.50 -10.29
CA GLY A 150 3.17 -13.96 -11.69
C GLY A 150 2.27 -15.17 -11.93
N ASN A 151 1.55 -15.65 -10.91
CA ASN A 151 0.59 -16.75 -11.01
C ASN A 151 -0.77 -16.23 -11.53
N PHE A 152 -0.78 -15.70 -12.75
CA PHE A 152 -1.94 -15.00 -13.33
C PHE A 152 -3.19 -15.86 -13.43
N GLU A 153 -3.06 -17.13 -13.83
CA GLU A 153 -4.20 -18.06 -13.91
C GLU A 153 -4.86 -18.28 -12.55
N LYS A 154 -4.04 -18.50 -11.50
CA LYS A 154 -4.54 -18.66 -10.14
C LYS A 154 -5.16 -17.37 -9.60
N ALA A 155 -4.61 -16.22 -9.96
CA ALA A 155 -5.19 -14.93 -9.59
C ALA A 155 -6.60 -14.75 -10.16
N VAL A 156 -6.83 -15.17 -11.41
CA VAL A 156 -8.15 -15.15 -12.07
C VAL A 156 -9.10 -16.16 -11.45
N GLU A 157 -8.63 -17.38 -11.17
CA GLU A 157 -9.41 -18.44 -10.51
C GLU A 157 -9.98 -17.99 -9.15
N LEU A 158 -9.26 -17.11 -8.44
CA LEU A 158 -9.67 -16.56 -7.15
C LEU A 158 -10.62 -15.36 -7.25
N LEU A 159 -10.85 -14.76 -8.42
CA LEU A 159 -11.76 -13.61 -8.54
C LEU A 159 -13.21 -13.89 -8.06
N PRO A 160 -13.81 -15.07 -8.31
CA PRO A 160 -15.15 -15.39 -7.81
C PRO A 160 -15.27 -15.46 -6.27
N THR A 161 -14.15 -15.63 -5.55
CA THR A 161 -14.15 -15.69 -4.08
C THR A 161 -14.05 -14.30 -3.43
N THR A 162 -13.80 -13.26 -4.23
CA THR A 162 -13.76 -11.86 -3.75
C THR A 162 -15.16 -11.30 -3.51
N LEU A 163 -15.27 -10.35 -2.60
CA LEU A 163 -16.52 -9.63 -2.29
C LEU A 163 -16.40 -8.16 -2.71
N SER A 164 -17.49 -7.54 -3.16
CA SER A 164 -17.53 -6.10 -3.44
C SER A 164 -17.71 -5.28 -2.16
N GLU A 165 -18.34 -5.86 -1.15
CA GLU A 165 -18.65 -5.24 0.14
C GLU A 165 -18.30 -6.19 1.28
N TYR A 166 -18.12 -5.64 2.48
CA TYR A 166 -17.80 -6.42 3.66
C TYR A 166 -18.94 -7.36 4.07
N ASP A 167 -18.60 -8.63 4.32
CA ASP A 167 -19.48 -9.66 4.89
C ASP A 167 -18.90 -10.14 6.23
N ALA A 168 -19.69 -10.02 7.30
CA ALA A 168 -19.29 -10.47 8.63
C ALA A 168 -19.13 -12.00 8.74
N ALA A 169 -19.79 -12.78 7.87
CA ALA A 169 -19.59 -14.22 7.80
C ALA A 169 -18.23 -14.61 7.19
N GLN A 170 -17.61 -13.69 6.46
CA GLN A 170 -16.32 -13.88 5.79
C GLN A 170 -15.41 -12.68 6.06
N PRO A 171 -14.99 -12.45 7.32
CA PRO A 171 -14.36 -11.19 7.74
C PRO A 171 -13.00 -10.93 7.08
N TYR A 172 -12.38 -11.95 6.50
CA TYR A 172 -11.10 -11.88 5.80
C TYR A 172 -11.22 -12.09 4.29
N ALA A 173 -12.43 -12.14 3.73
CA ALA A 173 -12.61 -12.19 2.30
C ALA A 173 -12.00 -10.95 1.64
N VAL A 174 -11.38 -11.17 0.48
CA VAL A 174 -10.73 -10.09 -0.26
C VAL A 174 -11.79 -9.16 -0.82
N LEU A 175 -11.71 -7.89 -0.42
CA LEU A 175 -12.61 -6.86 -0.93
C LEU A 175 -12.05 -6.28 -2.23
N MET A 176 -12.77 -6.49 -3.32
CA MET A 176 -12.37 -6.07 -4.65
C MET A 176 -13.57 -5.55 -5.46
N SER A 177 -13.45 -4.31 -5.93
CA SER A 177 -14.42 -3.71 -6.85
C SER A 177 -14.40 -4.40 -8.22
N ASP A 178 -15.48 -4.26 -8.99
CA ASP A 178 -15.55 -4.78 -10.35
C ASP A 178 -14.39 -4.28 -11.23
N ALA A 179 -14.03 -3.01 -11.07
CA ALA A 179 -12.88 -2.43 -11.77
C ALA A 179 -11.55 -3.09 -11.36
N GLY A 180 -11.39 -3.45 -10.09
CA GLY A 180 -10.24 -4.20 -9.59
C GLY A 180 -10.18 -5.61 -10.17
N ARG A 181 -11.31 -6.32 -10.21
CA ARG A 181 -11.41 -7.66 -10.81
C ARG A 181 -11.06 -7.62 -12.29
N LEU A 182 -11.60 -6.64 -13.02
CA LEU A 182 -11.29 -6.42 -14.43
C LEU A 182 -9.81 -6.07 -14.67
N ALA A 183 -9.16 -5.35 -13.75
CA ALA A 183 -7.73 -5.05 -13.86
C ALA A 183 -6.86 -6.31 -13.70
N VAL A 184 -7.21 -7.19 -12.77
CA VAL A 184 -6.56 -8.51 -12.61
C VAL A 184 -6.75 -9.35 -13.88
N GLN A 185 -7.98 -9.41 -14.41
CA GLN A 185 -8.28 -10.13 -15.64
C GLN A 185 -7.47 -9.59 -16.83
N ALA A 186 -7.47 -8.27 -17.03
CA ALA A 186 -6.74 -7.63 -18.13
C ALA A 186 -5.22 -7.86 -18.03
N MET A 187 -4.67 -7.91 -16.80
CA MET A 187 -3.27 -8.27 -16.59
C MET A 187 -2.98 -9.73 -17.01
N ALA A 188 -3.85 -10.66 -16.64
CA ALA A 188 -3.70 -12.08 -16.98
C ALA A 188 -3.83 -12.33 -18.49
N GLU A 189 -4.79 -11.67 -19.15
CA GLU A 189 -5.04 -11.79 -20.59
C GLU A 189 -4.09 -10.95 -21.46
N LYS A 190 -3.21 -10.15 -20.83
CA LYS A 190 -2.35 -9.18 -21.50
C LYS A 190 -3.11 -8.13 -22.32
N ASP A 191 -4.32 -7.77 -21.89
CA ASP A 191 -5.10 -6.69 -22.51
C ASP A 191 -4.60 -5.32 -22.05
N GLU A 192 -3.57 -4.82 -22.74
CA GLU A 192 -2.95 -3.52 -22.49
C GLU A 192 -3.96 -2.36 -22.59
N ARG A 193 -4.92 -2.46 -23.51
CA ARG A 193 -5.88 -1.36 -23.76
C ARG A 193 -6.84 -1.25 -22.59
N THR A 194 -7.40 -2.37 -22.15
CA THR A 194 -8.32 -2.40 -21.00
C THR A 194 -7.58 -1.99 -19.73
N LEU A 195 -6.39 -2.54 -19.49
CA LEU A 195 -5.61 -2.20 -18.31
C LEU A 195 -5.28 -0.70 -18.27
N ASN A 196 -4.75 -0.12 -19.36
CA ASN A 196 -4.46 1.32 -19.41
C ASN A 196 -5.72 2.18 -19.18
N ASN A 197 -6.86 1.80 -19.76
CA ASN A 197 -8.11 2.51 -19.54
C ASN A 197 -8.54 2.47 -18.07
N LEU A 198 -8.43 1.30 -17.41
CA LEU A 198 -8.76 1.14 -16.00
C LEU A 198 -7.85 2.00 -15.10
N LEU A 199 -6.54 2.02 -15.35
CA LEU A 199 -5.61 2.86 -14.60
C LEU A 199 -5.90 4.37 -14.81
N VAL A 200 -6.25 4.79 -16.03
CA VAL A 200 -6.68 6.18 -16.27
C VAL A 200 -7.96 6.51 -15.48
N GLN A 201 -8.94 5.61 -15.45
CA GLN A 201 -10.19 5.84 -14.71
C GLN A 201 -9.96 5.84 -13.19
N HIS A 202 -9.07 4.98 -12.69
CA HIS A 202 -8.62 4.99 -11.31
C HIS A 202 -8.09 6.38 -10.92
N ILE A 203 -7.07 6.90 -11.61
CA ILE A 203 -6.52 8.24 -11.31
C ILE A 203 -7.58 9.34 -11.44
N LYS A 204 -8.48 9.27 -12.43
CA LYS A 204 -9.58 10.23 -12.54
C LYS A 204 -10.51 10.19 -11.35
N ASN A 205 -10.84 9.00 -10.84
CA ASN A 205 -11.68 8.85 -9.66
C ASN A 205 -10.97 9.35 -8.41
N GLU A 206 -9.68 9.05 -8.25
CA GLU A 206 -8.88 9.55 -7.14
C GLU A 206 -8.82 11.08 -7.09
N ARG A 207 -8.70 11.73 -8.25
CA ARG A 207 -8.72 13.20 -8.35
C ARG A 207 -10.08 13.83 -8.02
N LYS A 208 -11.18 13.06 -8.01
CA LYS A 208 -12.50 13.58 -7.61
C LYS A 208 -12.59 13.78 -6.09
N TRP A 209 -11.85 13.01 -5.29
CA TRP A 209 -11.88 13.14 -3.83
C TRP A 209 -11.63 14.57 -3.37
N PRO A 210 -12.26 15.01 -2.27
CA PRO A 210 -12.04 16.34 -1.71
C PRO A 210 -10.56 16.61 -1.37
N VAL A 211 -10.24 17.90 -1.29
CA VAL A 211 -8.96 18.39 -0.78
C VAL A 211 -8.72 17.77 0.62
N GLY A 212 -7.53 17.22 0.84
CA GLY A 212 -7.10 16.51 2.04
C GLY A 212 -7.23 14.98 1.98
N TYR A 213 -7.96 14.46 1.00
CA TYR A 213 -8.18 13.01 0.80
C TYR A 213 -7.61 12.49 -0.52
N SER A 214 -6.91 13.34 -1.27
CA SER A 214 -6.32 12.97 -2.56
C SER A 214 -5.10 12.06 -2.38
N ILE A 215 -4.96 11.08 -3.27
CA ILE A 215 -3.75 10.27 -3.40
C ILE A 215 -2.67 11.11 -4.11
N PHE A 216 -1.49 11.19 -3.49
CA PHE A 216 -0.32 11.90 -4.06
C PHE A 216 0.73 10.96 -4.64
N VAL A 217 0.77 9.72 -4.14
CA VAL A 217 1.61 8.63 -4.65
C VAL A 217 0.70 7.43 -4.83
N ASP A 218 0.40 7.08 -6.07
CA ASP A 218 -0.53 6.01 -6.42
C ASP A 218 0.20 4.68 -6.60
N ALA A 219 0.47 4.00 -5.47
CA ALA A 219 1.12 2.70 -5.47
C ALA A 219 0.37 1.65 -6.30
N TYR A 220 -0.96 1.77 -6.42
CA TYR A 220 -1.78 0.91 -7.27
C TYR A 220 -1.31 0.95 -8.73
N SER A 221 -1.33 2.13 -9.37
CA SER A 221 -0.89 2.23 -10.76
C SER A 221 0.60 1.92 -10.93
N ILE A 222 1.44 2.30 -9.97
CA ILE A 222 2.88 2.00 -10.01
C ILE A 222 3.11 0.49 -10.04
N ALA A 223 2.46 -0.27 -9.15
CA ALA A 223 2.57 -1.72 -9.09
C ALA A 223 2.09 -2.39 -10.38
N TYR A 224 0.93 -1.98 -10.91
CA TYR A 224 0.41 -2.51 -12.18
C TYR A 224 1.33 -2.20 -13.37
N ILE A 225 1.89 -0.99 -13.46
CA ILE A 225 2.83 -0.63 -14.53
C ILE A 225 4.12 -1.46 -14.41
N LYS A 226 4.64 -1.66 -13.20
CA LYS A 226 5.81 -2.52 -12.95
C LYS A 226 5.53 -3.97 -13.35
N LEU A 227 4.40 -4.52 -12.93
CA LEU A 227 4.00 -5.88 -13.27
C LEU A 227 3.76 -6.05 -14.77
N ALA A 228 3.13 -5.07 -15.42
CA ALA A 228 2.93 -5.06 -16.87
C ALA A 228 4.27 -5.15 -17.61
N ARG A 229 5.29 -4.38 -17.20
CA ARG A 229 6.64 -4.45 -17.78
C ARG A 229 7.25 -5.85 -17.61
N LEU A 230 7.13 -6.45 -16.43
CA LEU A 230 7.59 -7.81 -16.17
C LEU A 230 6.82 -8.85 -17.02
N ASN A 231 5.55 -8.58 -17.34
CA ASN A 231 4.71 -9.43 -18.18
C ASN A 231 4.79 -9.11 -19.69
N ASN A 232 5.78 -8.29 -20.11
CA ASN A 232 5.98 -7.84 -21.49
C ASN A 232 4.78 -7.08 -22.10
N MET A 233 4.13 -6.25 -21.29
CA MET A 233 3.02 -5.39 -21.69
C MET A 233 3.44 -3.92 -21.70
N ASN A 234 2.92 -3.15 -22.66
CA ASN A 234 3.09 -1.71 -22.75
C ASN A 234 1.98 -0.96 -22.02
N CYS A 235 2.13 -0.84 -20.70
CA CYS A 235 1.28 0.01 -19.88
C CYS A 235 2.08 1.17 -19.28
N GLY A 236 1.46 2.34 -19.27
CA GLY A 236 2.12 3.55 -18.78
C GLY A 236 1.15 4.68 -18.52
N LEU A 237 1.44 5.42 -17.46
CA LEU A 237 0.77 6.67 -17.11
C LEU A 237 1.82 7.73 -16.84
N ASP A 238 1.73 8.86 -17.54
CA ASP A 238 2.59 10.04 -17.31
C ASP A 238 1.78 11.10 -16.57
N VAL A 239 1.67 10.90 -15.25
CA VAL A 239 0.91 11.76 -14.33
C VAL A 239 1.69 11.95 -13.04
N ILE A 240 1.44 13.06 -12.35
CA ILE A 240 2.19 13.44 -11.16
C ILE A 240 2.03 12.43 -10.02
N GLU A 241 0.88 11.76 -9.92
CA GLU A 241 0.61 10.74 -8.90
C GLU A 241 1.38 9.43 -9.11
N VAL A 242 2.04 9.26 -10.26
CA VAL A 242 2.86 8.09 -10.62
C VAL A 242 4.31 8.56 -10.75
N PRO A 243 5.08 8.66 -9.63
CA PRO A 243 6.36 9.33 -9.64
C PRO A 243 7.41 8.50 -10.39
N LYS A 244 8.19 9.16 -11.24
CA LYS A 244 9.20 8.50 -12.09
C LYS A 244 10.27 7.76 -11.28
N MET A 245 10.59 8.24 -10.08
CA MET A 245 11.58 7.64 -9.18
C MET A 245 11.29 6.18 -8.83
N PHE A 246 10.02 5.74 -8.87
CA PHE A 246 9.69 4.33 -8.60
C PHE A 246 10.14 3.38 -9.71
N PHE A 247 10.43 3.90 -10.91
CA PHE A 247 10.84 3.11 -12.07
C PHE A 247 12.34 3.20 -12.36
N ASP A 248 13.08 3.91 -11.53
CA ASP A 248 14.54 4.03 -11.62
C ASP A 248 15.16 3.02 -10.65
N ASP A 249 15.82 1.99 -11.17
CA ASP A 249 16.42 0.91 -10.38
C ASP A 249 17.57 1.39 -9.47
N ALA A 250 18.16 2.56 -9.74
CA ALA A 250 19.18 3.14 -8.86
C ALA A 250 18.54 3.87 -7.67
N ALA A 251 17.37 4.47 -7.86
CA ALA A 251 16.65 5.22 -6.82
C ALA A 251 15.62 4.38 -6.05
N CYS A 252 14.99 3.40 -6.71
CA CYS A 252 13.93 2.56 -6.15
C CYS A 252 14.49 1.24 -5.61
N LYS A 253 15.42 1.33 -4.66
CA LYS A 253 15.93 0.19 -3.91
C LYS A 253 15.90 0.50 -2.43
N ILE A 254 15.42 -0.49 -1.67
CA ILE A 254 15.42 -0.46 -0.22
C ILE A 254 16.49 -1.41 0.26
N ASP A 255 17.39 -0.91 1.09
CA ASP A 255 18.21 -1.79 1.94
C ASP A 255 17.35 -2.27 3.10
N ILE A 256 16.86 -3.50 2.98
CA ILE A 256 16.00 -4.14 3.98
C ILE A 256 16.76 -4.46 5.28
N SER A 257 18.09 -4.44 5.26
CA SER A 257 18.90 -4.66 6.46
C SER A 257 18.95 -3.42 7.36
N GLU A 258 18.83 -2.23 6.77
CA GLU A 258 18.87 -0.95 7.48
C GLU A 258 17.48 -0.37 7.77
N ILE A 259 16.52 -0.58 6.85
CA ILE A 259 15.18 0.01 6.96
C ILE A 259 14.24 -0.99 7.63
N LYS A 260 14.05 -0.82 8.94
CA LYS A 260 13.15 -1.64 9.76
C LYS A 260 12.00 -0.82 10.34
N LEU A 261 10.86 -1.49 10.48
CA LEU A 261 9.75 -0.95 11.29
C LEU A 261 10.14 -0.88 12.77
N PRO A 262 9.51 0.01 13.55
CA PRO A 262 9.56 -0.08 14.99
C PRO A 262 9.10 -1.47 15.47
N PHE A 263 9.81 -2.03 16.44
CA PHE A 263 9.55 -3.37 17.02
C PHE A 263 9.68 -4.54 16.02
N PHE A 264 10.33 -4.34 14.87
CA PHE A 264 10.39 -5.35 13.81
C PHE A 264 10.95 -6.70 14.29
N ASP A 265 12.11 -6.71 14.94
CA ASP A 265 12.75 -7.97 15.37
C ASP A 265 11.87 -8.71 16.40
N ASP A 266 11.28 -7.98 17.34
CA ASP A 266 10.33 -8.54 18.30
C ASP A 266 9.10 -9.12 17.59
N ALA A 267 8.56 -8.40 16.60
CA ALA A 267 7.39 -8.82 15.85
C ALA A 267 7.66 -10.07 15.00
N VAL A 268 8.84 -10.17 14.37
CA VAL A 268 9.25 -11.37 13.62
C VAL A 268 9.30 -12.58 14.56
N GLU A 269 9.87 -12.43 15.75
CA GLU A 269 9.87 -13.51 16.75
C GLU A 269 8.46 -13.88 17.22
N GLN A 270 7.55 -12.91 17.37
CA GLN A 270 6.16 -13.22 17.69
C GLN A 270 5.43 -13.93 16.55
N LEU A 271 5.59 -13.50 15.30
CA LEU A 271 5.02 -14.20 14.14
C LEU A 271 5.53 -15.63 14.04
N LYS A 272 6.82 -15.85 14.32
CA LYS A 272 7.41 -17.19 14.34
C LYS A 272 6.78 -18.11 15.39
N LYS A 273 6.48 -17.59 16.59
CA LYS A 273 5.70 -18.33 17.62
C LYS A 273 4.30 -18.73 17.14
N LEU A 274 3.76 -18.01 16.16
CA LEU A 274 2.46 -18.26 15.52
C LEU A 274 2.56 -19.11 14.25
N GLY A 275 3.74 -19.67 13.96
CA GLY A 275 3.97 -20.51 12.79
C GLY A 275 4.17 -19.73 11.48
N ILE A 276 4.28 -18.40 11.54
CA ILE A 276 4.52 -17.54 10.38
C ILE A 276 6.00 -17.17 10.36
N PHE A 277 6.74 -17.69 9.37
CA PHE A 277 8.17 -17.44 9.23
C PHE A 277 8.40 -16.27 8.28
N TRP A 278 8.82 -15.12 8.82
CA TRP A 278 9.27 -13.99 8.02
C TRP A 278 10.65 -14.32 7.39
N PRO A 279 10.86 -14.05 6.09
CA PRO A 279 12.10 -14.37 5.38
C PRO A 279 13.30 -13.52 5.82
#